data_AF-A0A2D9K5C5-F1
#
_entry.id   AF-A0A2D9K5C5-F1
#
_cell.length_a   1.000
_cell.length_b   1.000
_cell.length_c   1.000
_cell.angle_alpha   90.00
_cell.angle_beta   90.00
_cell.angle_gamma   90.00
#
_symmetry.space_group_name_H-M   'P 1'
#
loop_
_entity.id
_entity.type
_entity.pdbx_description
1 polymer ?
#
loop_
_entity_poly.entity_id
_entity_poly.type
_entity_poly.pdbx_seq_one_letter_code
_entity_poly.pdbx_strand_id
1 'polypeptide(L)'
;MTDIITDIAEIKNAINEGFQAGTVDHTNSAEELREFYVIGNEIDDEVILDALAEAVRDDTAPVLVLTLGTDTVQVQVDVGDEDDNETMAAAFAEATREISESWGYRVRLYPAGSTEEGNDILIGYRAPQGDYCAHDVEDVQRFGVEIGRYRVVTEDRETA
;
A
#
# COMPACT_ATOMS: atom_id res chain seq x y z
N MET A 1 28.01 -19.33 16.03
CA MET A 1 28.19 -19.09 14.59
C MET A 1 26.83 -18.68 14.11
N THR A 2 26.69 -17.44 13.65
CA THR A 2 25.50 -17.05 12.90
C THR A 2 25.81 -17.49 11.47
N ASP A 3 25.07 -18.46 10.96
CA ASP A 3 25.18 -18.88 9.57
C ASP A 3 24.76 -17.71 8.67
N ILE A 4 25.60 -17.38 7.69
CA ILE A 4 25.31 -16.32 6.73
C ILE A 4 24.29 -16.86 5.75
N ILE A 5 23.15 -16.17 5.60
CA ILE A 5 22.13 -16.58 4.63
C ILE A 5 22.59 -16.14 3.23
N THR A 6 22.75 -17.10 2.33
CA THR A 6 23.12 -16.86 0.92
C THR A 6 22.10 -17.42 -0.07
N ASP A 7 21.02 -18.04 0.41
CA ASP A 7 19.97 -18.63 -0.41
C ASP A 7 18.67 -17.80 -0.34
N ILE A 8 18.05 -17.56 -1.49
CA ILE A 8 16.84 -16.73 -1.60
C ILE A 8 15.65 -17.38 -0.86
N ALA A 9 15.52 -18.70 -0.87
CA ALA A 9 14.41 -19.37 -0.19
C ALA A 9 14.56 -19.28 1.34
N GLU A 10 15.80 -19.31 1.85
CA GLU A 10 16.08 -19.07 3.27
C GLU A 10 15.71 -17.64 3.68
N ILE A 11 16.00 -16.64 2.85
CA ILE A 11 15.60 -15.24 3.10
C ILE A 11 14.09 -15.08 3.16
N LYS A 12 13.37 -15.63 2.16
CA LYS A 12 11.90 -15.57 2.13
C LYS A 12 11.28 -16.20 3.36
N ASN A 13 11.76 -17.37 3.78
CA ASN A 13 11.27 -18.02 4.98
C ASN A 13 11.57 -17.19 6.23
N ALA A 14 12.80 -16.70 6.40
CA ALA A 14 13.22 -15.94 7.57
C ALA A 14 12.43 -14.62 7.71
N ILE A 15 12.22 -13.89 6.62
CA ILE A 15 11.43 -12.66 6.57
C ILE A 15 9.96 -12.95 6.88
N ASN A 16 9.38 -13.99 6.27
CA ASN A 16 8.00 -14.38 6.55
C ASN A 16 7.81 -14.78 8.03
N GLU A 17 8.72 -15.57 8.61
CA GLU A 17 8.69 -15.91 10.03
C GLU A 17 8.82 -14.67 10.92
N GLY A 18 9.68 -13.72 10.55
CA GLY A 18 9.82 -12.45 11.24
C GLY A 18 8.57 -11.58 11.19
N PHE A 19 7.90 -11.53 10.04
CA PHE A 19 6.64 -10.82 9.87
C PHE A 19 5.54 -11.43 10.73
N GLN A 20 5.38 -12.77 10.70
CA GLN A 20 4.43 -13.48 11.54
C GLN A 20 4.71 -13.34 13.04
N ALA A 21 5.99 -13.14 13.42
CA ALA A 21 6.40 -12.88 14.79
C ALA A 21 6.28 -11.40 15.21
N GLY A 22 5.97 -10.50 14.27
CA GLY A 22 5.92 -9.05 14.49
C GLY A 22 7.29 -8.39 14.71
N THR A 23 8.38 -9.05 14.31
CA THR A 23 9.75 -8.50 14.38
C THR A 23 10.18 -7.82 13.09
N VAL A 24 9.45 -8.05 12.00
CA VAL A 24 9.65 -7.44 10.68
C VAL A 24 8.31 -6.86 10.22
N ASP A 25 8.37 -5.71 9.55
CA ASP A 25 7.24 -5.07 8.88
C ASP A 25 7.70 -4.31 7.62
N HIS A 26 6.76 -3.77 6.86
CA HIS A 26 7.03 -3.07 5.59
C HIS A 26 7.98 -1.85 5.69
N THR A 27 8.20 -1.30 6.89
CA THR A 27 9.09 -0.14 7.09
C THR A 27 10.56 -0.55 7.17
N ASN A 28 10.86 -1.85 7.34
CA ASN A 28 12.24 -2.30 7.37
C ASN A 28 12.92 -2.13 6.02
N SER A 29 14.09 -1.50 6.03
CA SER A 29 14.95 -1.39 4.87
C SER A 29 15.69 -2.70 4.58
N ALA A 30 16.17 -2.85 3.35
CA ALA A 30 17.02 -3.99 2.98
C ALA A 30 18.30 -4.08 3.82
N GLU A 31 18.88 -2.93 4.18
CA GLU A 31 20.08 -2.85 5.03
C GLU A 31 19.80 -3.40 6.44
N GLU A 32 18.68 -3.00 7.05
CA GLU A 32 18.27 -3.49 8.37
C GLU A 32 18.00 -5.00 8.35
N LEU A 33 17.27 -5.49 7.34
CA LEU A 33 17.01 -6.92 7.19
C LEU A 33 18.29 -7.72 6.95
N ARG A 34 19.22 -7.15 6.17
CA ARG A 34 20.54 -7.74 5.92
C ARG A 34 21.34 -7.88 7.20
N GLU A 35 21.38 -6.85 8.04
CA GLU A 35 22.07 -6.91 9.33
C GLU A 35 21.39 -7.90 10.27
N PHE A 36 20.06 -7.85 10.37
CA PHE A 36 19.28 -8.66 11.30
C PHE A 36 19.39 -10.16 11.02
N TYR A 37 19.28 -10.56 9.75
CA TYR A 37 19.35 -11.95 9.32
C TYR A 37 20.74 -12.41 8.87
N VAL A 38 21.75 -11.52 8.90
CA VAL A 38 23.12 -11.78 8.44
C VAL A 38 23.12 -12.29 6.99
N ILE A 39 22.50 -11.52 6.10
CA ILE A 39 22.37 -11.86 4.67
C ILE A 39 23.68 -11.54 3.93
N GLY A 40 24.16 -12.49 3.14
CA GLY A 40 25.38 -12.36 2.33
C GLY A 40 25.27 -11.25 1.28
N ASN A 41 26.38 -10.53 1.05
CA ASN A 41 26.46 -9.42 0.09
C ASN A 41 26.25 -9.83 -1.39
N GLU A 42 26.17 -11.13 -1.67
CA GLU A 42 25.83 -11.66 -3.00
C GLU A 42 24.34 -11.57 -3.33
N ILE A 43 23.48 -11.37 -2.32
CA ILE A 43 22.06 -11.13 -2.51
C ILE A 43 21.86 -9.63 -2.66
N ASP A 44 21.18 -9.21 -3.72
CA ASP A 44 20.86 -7.80 -3.95
C ASP A 44 19.76 -7.31 -2.99
N ASP A 45 19.81 -6.04 -2.63
CA ASP A 45 18.80 -5.42 -1.76
C ASP A 45 17.38 -5.51 -2.33
N GLU A 46 17.24 -5.46 -3.66
CA GLU A 46 15.96 -5.65 -4.36
C GLU A 46 15.33 -7.02 -4.05
N VAL A 47 16.14 -8.08 -3.95
CA VAL A 47 15.65 -9.42 -3.61
C VAL A 47 15.14 -9.48 -2.16
N ILE A 48 15.78 -8.74 -1.26
CA ILE A 48 15.37 -8.64 0.14
C ILE A 48 14.04 -7.91 0.24
N LEU A 49 13.88 -6.78 -0.48
CA LEU A 49 12.64 -6.01 -0.50
C LEU A 49 11.49 -6.76 -1.18
N ASP A 50 11.77 -7.54 -2.23
CA ASP A 50 10.78 -8.40 -2.87
C ASP A 50 10.29 -9.49 -1.92
N ALA A 51 11.22 -10.12 -1.18
CA ALA A 51 10.87 -11.11 -0.17
C ALA A 51 10.04 -10.49 0.98
N LEU A 52 10.34 -9.25 1.38
CA LEU A 52 9.53 -8.48 2.33
C LEU A 52 8.14 -8.19 1.76
N ALA A 53 8.06 -7.73 0.50
CA ALA A 53 6.79 -7.47 -0.16
C ALA A 53 5.93 -8.72 -0.27
N GLU A 54 6.51 -9.87 -0.62
CA GLU A 54 5.80 -11.15 -0.65
C GLU A 54 5.26 -11.58 0.73
N ALA A 55 5.99 -11.29 1.80
CA ALA A 55 5.55 -11.64 3.16
C ALA A 55 4.41 -10.74 3.67
N VAL A 56 4.39 -9.48 3.22
CA VAL A 56 3.57 -8.43 3.80
C VAL A 56 2.32 -8.09 2.95
N ARG A 57 2.36 -8.34 1.64
CA ARG A 57 1.21 -8.10 0.74
C ARG A 57 0.03 -8.97 1.13
N ASP A 58 -1.06 -8.32 1.50
CA ASP A 58 -2.31 -8.95 1.88
C ASP A 58 -3.49 -8.14 1.31
N ASP A 59 -4.41 -8.79 0.61
CA ASP A 59 -5.62 -8.13 0.08
C ASP A 59 -6.61 -7.74 1.19
N THR A 60 -6.40 -8.26 2.41
CA THR A 60 -7.13 -7.91 3.62
C THR A 60 -6.39 -6.90 4.51
N ALA A 61 -5.27 -6.33 4.04
CA ALA A 61 -4.45 -5.39 4.81
C ALA A 61 -5.23 -4.14 5.28
N PRO A 62 -5.02 -3.64 6.50
CA PRO A 62 -5.99 -2.80 7.20
C PRO A 62 -6.12 -1.37 6.67
N VAL A 63 -5.27 -0.92 5.74
CA VAL A 63 -5.28 0.47 5.25
C VAL A 63 -5.73 0.53 3.80
N LEU A 64 -6.67 1.42 3.49
CA LEU A 64 -7.01 1.83 2.14
C LEU A 64 -6.16 3.05 1.77
N VAL A 65 -5.38 2.94 0.70
CA VAL A 65 -4.61 4.07 0.15
C VAL A 65 -5.11 4.38 -1.26
N LEU A 66 -5.42 5.64 -1.54
CA LEU A 66 -5.71 6.11 -2.89
C LEU A 66 -4.55 6.96 -3.40
N THR A 67 -3.98 6.56 -4.53
CA THR A 67 -2.93 7.30 -5.23
C THR A 67 -3.48 7.94 -6.50
N LEU A 68 -2.93 9.09 -6.88
CA LEU A 68 -3.14 9.68 -8.19
C LEU A 68 -2.02 9.19 -9.12
N GLY A 69 -2.35 8.22 -9.98
CA GLY A 69 -1.36 7.57 -10.85
C GLY A 69 -0.21 6.94 -10.06
N THR A 70 1.02 7.12 -10.56
CA THR A 70 2.27 6.63 -9.95
C THR A 70 3.00 7.72 -9.17
N ASP A 71 2.41 8.90 -9.02
CA ASP A 71 3.14 10.10 -8.59
C ASP A 71 2.84 10.54 -7.15
N THR A 72 1.59 10.39 -6.67
CA THR A 72 1.24 10.94 -5.34
C THR A 72 0.18 10.15 -4.57
N VAL A 73 0.41 9.89 -3.29
CA VAL A 73 -0.62 9.45 -2.32
C VAL A 73 -1.56 10.60 -2.03
N GLN A 74 -2.87 10.41 -2.27
CA GLN A 74 -3.90 11.43 -2.06
C GLN A 74 -4.55 11.33 -0.69
N VAL A 75 -4.85 10.10 -0.26
CA VAL A 75 -5.52 9.84 1.00
C VAL A 75 -5.22 8.43 1.48
N GLN A 76 -5.15 8.28 2.80
CA GLN A 76 -5.11 6.99 3.48
C GLN A 76 -6.28 6.93 4.48
N VAL A 77 -6.93 5.78 4.59
CA VAL A 77 -8.03 5.55 5.53
C VAL A 77 -7.83 4.18 6.19
N ASP A 78 -7.99 4.15 7.51
CA ASP A 78 -8.00 2.91 8.27
C ASP A 78 -9.33 2.18 8.02
N VAL A 79 -9.23 0.95 7.53
CA VAL A 79 -10.36 0.04 7.32
C VAL A 79 -10.42 -0.98 8.46
N GLY A 80 -9.30 -1.24 9.14
CA GLY A 80 -9.17 -2.31 10.13
C GLY A 80 -9.05 -3.71 9.51
N ASP A 81 -8.95 -4.70 10.39
CA ASP A 81 -8.71 -6.11 10.02
C ASP A 81 -9.97 -6.84 9.51
N GLU A 82 -11.14 -6.19 9.53
CA GLU A 82 -12.41 -6.76 9.08
C GLU A 82 -12.60 -6.52 7.58
N ASP A 83 -12.36 -7.55 6.78
CA ASP A 83 -12.59 -7.54 5.32
C ASP A 83 -14.07 -7.76 4.97
N ASP A 84 -14.91 -6.83 5.41
CA ASP A 84 -16.34 -6.81 5.08
C ASP A 84 -16.69 -5.64 4.17
N ASN A 85 -17.62 -5.87 3.23
CA ASN A 85 -18.04 -4.87 2.25
C ASN A 85 -18.54 -3.57 2.88
N GLU A 86 -19.12 -3.62 4.08
CA GLU A 86 -19.61 -2.43 4.79
C GLU A 86 -18.45 -1.54 5.25
N THR A 87 -17.40 -2.14 5.78
CA THR A 87 -16.19 -1.45 6.25
C THR A 87 -15.46 -0.78 5.10
N MET A 88 -15.30 -1.50 3.98
CA MET A 88 -14.70 -0.93 2.78
C MET A 88 -15.52 0.22 2.20
N ALA A 89 -16.86 0.10 2.19
CA ALA A 89 -17.73 1.19 1.75
C ALA A 89 -17.61 2.43 2.64
N ALA A 90 -17.49 2.24 3.96
CA ALA A 90 -17.24 3.32 4.90
C ALA A 90 -15.88 4.00 4.64
N ALA A 91 -14.82 3.20 4.40
CA ALA A 91 -13.49 3.71 4.09
C ALA A 91 -13.48 4.54 2.80
N PHE A 92 -14.14 4.08 1.73
CA PHE A 92 -14.28 4.87 0.50
C PHE A 92 -15.10 6.16 0.71
N ALA A 93 -16.13 6.13 1.55
CA ALA A 93 -16.92 7.31 1.87
C ALA A 93 -16.08 8.35 2.62
N GLU A 94 -15.25 7.92 3.56
CA GLU A 94 -14.28 8.76 4.27
C GLU A 94 -13.21 9.29 3.32
N ALA A 95 -12.59 8.45 2.50
CA ALA A 95 -11.60 8.86 1.52
C ALA A 95 -12.15 9.94 0.56
N THR A 96 -13.39 9.77 0.11
CA THR A 96 -14.10 10.76 -0.72
C THR A 96 -14.30 12.09 0.00
N ARG A 97 -14.63 12.05 1.30
CA ARG A 97 -14.78 13.24 2.14
C ARG A 97 -13.45 13.99 2.26
N GLU A 98 -12.37 13.30 2.58
CA GLU A 98 -11.05 13.92 2.73
C GLU A 98 -10.52 14.52 1.43
N ILE A 99 -10.67 13.82 0.30
CA ILE A 99 -10.33 14.37 -1.02
C ILE A 99 -11.15 15.64 -1.29
N SER A 100 -12.45 15.63 -0.98
CA SER A 100 -13.30 16.80 -1.16
C SER A 100 -12.85 18.00 -0.33
N GLU A 101 -12.45 17.76 0.93
CA GLU A 101 -11.95 18.77 1.85
C GLU A 101 -10.60 19.34 1.37
N SER A 102 -9.68 18.47 0.95
CA SER A 102 -8.36 18.82 0.44
C SER A 102 -8.45 19.64 -0.85
N TRP A 103 -9.29 19.23 -1.80
CA TRP A 103 -9.39 19.88 -3.12
C TRP A 103 -10.33 21.10 -3.10
N GLY A 104 -11.13 21.27 -2.05
CA GLY A 104 -11.99 22.44 -1.85
C GLY A 104 -13.31 22.39 -2.62
N TYR A 105 -13.70 21.23 -3.14
CA TYR A 105 -14.98 20.99 -3.82
C TYR A 105 -15.44 19.56 -3.59
N ARG A 106 -16.74 19.33 -3.72
CA ARG A 106 -17.32 18.00 -3.50
C ARG A 106 -16.96 17.08 -4.66
N VAL A 107 -16.42 15.92 -4.33
CA VAL A 107 -16.11 14.87 -5.30
C VAL A 107 -16.92 13.61 -5.05
N ARG A 108 -17.04 12.78 -6.08
CA ARG A 108 -17.49 11.39 -5.98
C ARG A 108 -16.53 10.49 -6.73
N LEU A 109 -16.33 9.30 -6.17
CA LEU A 109 -15.55 8.24 -6.79
C LEU A 109 -16.48 7.26 -7.50
N TYR A 110 -16.16 6.95 -8.75
CA TYR A 110 -16.86 5.94 -9.56
C TYR A 110 -15.85 4.91 -10.05
N PRO A 111 -16.20 3.61 -10.06
CA PRO A 111 -15.33 2.60 -10.66
C PRO A 111 -14.94 2.98 -12.09
N ALA A 112 -13.65 2.93 -12.38
CA ALA A 112 -13.07 3.12 -13.70
C ALA A 112 -12.66 1.77 -14.29
N GLY A 113 -12.48 1.73 -15.61
CA GLY A 113 -11.90 0.57 -16.29
C GLY A 113 -10.47 0.32 -15.81
N SER A 114 -10.05 -0.95 -15.81
CA SER A 114 -8.72 -1.38 -15.34
C SER A 114 -7.56 -0.81 -16.15
N THR A 115 -7.82 -0.29 -17.35
CA THR A 115 -6.82 0.36 -18.22
C THR A 115 -7.03 1.87 -18.34
N GLU A 116 -7.98 2.45 -17.60
CA GLU A 116 -8.16 3.90 -17.62
C GLU A 116 -7.02 4.57 -16.85
N GLU A 117 -6.53 5.67 -17.42
CA GLU A 117 -5.42 6.47 -16.92
C GLU A 117 -5.81 7.95 -17.09
N GLY A 118 -5.30 8.81 -16.21
CA GLY A 118 -5.58 10.24 -16.27
C GLY A 118 -5.41 10.92 -14.91
N ASN A 119 -5.42 12.25 -14.94
CA ASN A 119 -5.34 13.08 -13.73
C ASN A 119 -6.64 13.07 -12.90
N ASP A 120 -7.68 12.39 -13.39
CA ASP A 120 -8.94 12.14 -12.71
C ASP A 120 -9.08 10.68 -12.24
N ILE A 121 -8.06 9.84 -12.43
CA ILE A 121 -8.10 8.42 -12.05
C ILE A 121 -7.24 8.18 -10.80
N LEU A 122 -7.88 7.75 -9.73
CA LEU A 122 -7.21 7.25 -8.53
C LEU A 122 -7.06 5.73 -8.60
N ILE A 123 -5.94 5.22 -8.10
CA ILE A 123 -5.69 3.79 -7.94
C ILE A 123 -5.82 3.48 -6.45
N GLY A 124 -6.65 2.49 -6.11
CA GLY A 124 -6.85 2.04 -4.74
C GLY A 124 -6.01 0.82 -4.41
N TYR A 125 -5.35 0.88 -3.26
CA TYR A 125 -4.53 -0.19 -2.72
C TYR A 125 -5.01 -0.57 -1.32
N ARG A 126 -5.01 -1.88 -1.02
CA ARG A 126 -4.95 -2.39 0.34
C ARG A 126 -3.50 -2.45 0.76
N ALA A 127 -3.14 -1.74 1.81
CA ALA A 127 -1.76 -1.59 2.23
C ALA A 127 -1.60 -1.98 3.71
N PRO A 128 -0.42 -2.47 4.11
CA PRO A 128 -0.08 -2.72 5.51
C PRO A 128 -0.28 -1.49 6.37
N GLN A 129 -0.48 -1.69 7.68
CA GLN A 129 -0.56 -0.58 8.63
C GLN A 129 0.68 0.32 8.53
N GLY A 130 0.48 1.61 8.28
CA GLY A 130 1.55 2.58 8.15
C GLY A 130 1.02 4.00 7.97
N ASP A 131 1.92 4.97 7.98
CA ASP A 131 1.63 6.39 7.73
C ASP A 131 2.20 6.79 6.36
N TYR A 132 1.43 6.58 5.30
CA TYR A 132 1.85 6.85 3.93
C TYR A 132 1.72 8.35 3.60
N CYS A 133 2.83 8.97 3.24
CA CYS A 133 2.91 10.35 2.80
C CYS A 133 2.80 10.46 1.28
N ALA A 134 2.64 11.70 0.80
CA ALA A 134 2.47 12.02 -0.62
C ALA A 134 3.51 11.36 -1.56
N HIS A 135 4.76 11.19 -1.12
CA HIS A 135 5.85 10.62 -1.92
C HIS A 135 6.03 9.10 -1.78
N ASP A 136 5.22 8.42 -0.96
CA ASP A 136 5.41 6.99 -0.64
C ASP A 136 4.68 6.06 -1.63
N VAL A 137 4.43 6.54 -2.85
CA VAL A 137 3.71 5.74 -3.86
C VAL A 137 4.47 4.48 -4.24
N GLU A 138 5.80 4.54 -4.30
CA GLU A 138 6.62 3.36 -4.57
C GLU A 138 6.44 2.29 -3.48
N ASP A 139 6.35 2.69 -2.22
CA ASP A 139 6.12 1.76 -1.10
C ASP A 139 4.68 1.23 -1.10
N VAL A 140 3.68 2.07 -1.38
CA VAL A 140 2.29 1.63 -1.53
C VAL A 140 2.16 0.62 -2.68
N GLN A 141 2.83 0.84 -3.80
CA GLN A 141 2.83 -0.09 -4.94
C GLN A 141 3.65 -1.35 -4.67
N ARG A 142 4.73 -1.22 -3.90
CA ARG A 142 5.58 -2.35 -3.52
C ARG A 142 4.90 -3.24 -2.49
N PHE A 143 4.27 -2.70 -1.47
CA PHE A 143 3.75 -3.48 -0.34
C PHE A 143 2.23 -3.64 -0.34
N GLY A 144 1.51 -2.82 -1.11
CA GLY A 144 0.06 -2.90 -1.24
C GLY A 144 -0.42 -3.83 -2.37
N VAL A 145 -1.70 -4.14 -2.32
CA VAL A 145 -2.45 -4.88 -3.33
C VAL A 145 -3.43 -3.93 -4.02
N GLU A 146 -3.30 -3.75 -5.34
CA GLU A 146 -4.27 -2.94 -6.12
C GLU A 146 -5.65 -3.60 -6.07
N ILE A 147 -6.65 -2.87 -5.57
CA ILE A 147 -8.04 -3.33 -5.46
C ILE A 147 -8.96 -2.70 -6.52
N GLY A 148 -8.51 -1.65 -7.21
CA GLY A 148 -9.28 -1.06 -8.29
C GLY A 148 -8.85 0.34 -8.67
N ARG A 149 -9.55 0.88 -9.68
CA ARG A 149 -9.36 2.25 -10.19
C ARG A 149 -10.66 3.02 -10.09
N TYR A 150 -10.56 4.31 -9.78
CA TYR A 150 -11.69 5.15 -9.46
C TYR A 150 -11.58 6.51 -10.16
N ARG A 151 -12.56 6.84 -10.98
CA ARG A 151 -12.70 8.17 -11.57
C ARG A 151 -13.25 9.15 -10.53
N VAL A 152 -12.56 10.27 -10.37
CA VAL A 152 -13.01 11.42 -9.60
C VAL A 152 -13.92 12.27 -10.47
N VAL A 153 -15.18 12.41 -10.05
CA VAL A 153 -16.14 13.31 -10.68
C VAL A 153 -16.42 14.44 -9.71
N THR A 154 -16.14 15.67 -10.14
CA THR A 154 -16.52 16.87 -9.40
C THR A 154 -18.03 17.05 -9.50
N GLU A 155 -18.71 17.11 -8.35
CA GLU A 155 -20.08 17.60 -8.34
C GLU A 155 -20.00 19.11 -8.50
N ASP A 156 -20.10 19.57 -9.75
CA ASP A 156 -20.27 20.99 -10.03
C ASP A 156 -21.47 21.50 -9.23
N ARG A 157 -21.37 22.74 -8.75
CA ARG A 157 -22.38 23.36 -7.91
C ARG A 157 -23.55 23.83 -8.78
N GLU A 158 -24.16 22.92 -9.54
CA GLU A 158 -25.41 23.13 -10.27
C GLU A 158 -26.54 22.54 -9.40
N THR A 159 -27.42 23.27 -8.74
CA THR A 159 -27.93 24.65 -8.87
C THR A 159 -28.46 25.09 -7.50
N ALA A 160 -28.22 26.36 -7.14
CA ALA A 160 -28.98 27.06 -6.10
C ALA A 160 -30.38 27.43 -6.61
#